data_AF-A0A7X3Z8B6-F1
#
_entry.id   AF-A0A7X3Z8B6-F1
#
_cell.length_a   1.000
_cell.length_b   1.000
_cell.length_c   1.000
_cell.angle_alpha   90.00
_cell.angle_beta   90.00
_cell.angle_gamma   90.00
#
_symmetry.space_group_name_H-M   'P 1'
#
loop_
_entity.id
_entity.type
_entity.pdbx_description
1 polymer ?
#
loop_
_entity_poly.entity_id
_entity_poly.type
_entity_poly.pdbx_seq_one_letter_code
_entity_poly.pdbx_strand_id
1 'polypeptide(L)' 'MSVATSSNAAGPDRDVDAREFARQLQDKGFLVTSTADVINWVRTGSLHWMTFGLACCAVEMIHTSM' A
#
# COMPACT_ATOMS: atom_id res chain seq x y z
N MET A 1 37.39 -22.80 31.74
CA MET A 1 38.16 -22.53 30.51
C MET A 1 37.21 -21.96 29.48
N SER A 2 37.32 -20.66 29.24
CA SER A 2 36.63 -19.93 28.18
C SER A 2 37.08 -20.40 26.80
N VAL A 3 36.15 -20.57 25.86
CA VAL A 3 36.45 -20.25 24.47
C VAL A 3 35.28 -19.45 23.87
N ALA A 4 35.56 -18.17 23.66
CA ALA A 4 34.83 -17.30 22.76
C ALA A 4 35.34 -17.55 21.33
N THR A 5 34.44 -17.45 20.34
CA THR A 5 34.63 -17.05 18.92
C THR A 5 33.36 -17.48 18.18
N SER A 6 32.35 -16.60 18.02
CA SER A 6 32.31 -15.61 16.93
C SER A 6 32.97 -16.14 15.65
N SER A 7 32.39 -17.18 15.04
CA SER A 7 32.95 -17.85 13.86
C SER A 7 32.01 -17.90 12.65
N ASN A 8 30.90 -17.17 12.67
CA ASN A 8 30.17 -16.84 11.45
C ASN A 8 29.92 -15.32 11.41
N ALA A 9 30.99 -14.56 11.24
CA ALA A 9 30.90 -13.28 10.56
C ALA A 9 30.61 -13.56 9.08
N ALA A 10 29.35 -13.91 8.77
CA ALA A 10 28.85 -13.69 7.43
C ALA A 10 28.79 -12.16 7.25
N GLY A 11 29.15 -11.66 6.07
CA GLY A 11 29.00 -10.25 5.72
C GLY A 11 27.55 -9.76 5.92
N PRO A 12 27.24 -8.49 5.63
CA PRO A 12 25.96 -7.87 5.99
C PRO A 12 24.80 -8.82 5.65
N ASP A 13 24.19 -9.39 6.69
CA ASP A 13 23.13 -10.39 6.56
C ASP A 13 21.87 -9.64 6.16
N ARG A 14 21.77 -9.45 4.84
CA ARG A 14 20.70 -8.69 4.19
C ARG A 14 19.33 -9.28 4.53
N ASP A 15 19.26 -10.55 4.89
CA ASP A 15 18.04 -11.28 5.17
C ASP A 15 17.50 -10.92 6.56
N VAL A 16 18.37 -10.77 7.56
CA VAL A 16 18.03 -10.30 8.91
C VAL A 16 17.75 -8.80 8.90
N ASP A 17 18.55 -8.01 8.19
CA ASP A 17 18.32 -6.56 8.04
C ASP A 17 16.98 -6.26 7.33
N ALA A 18 16.66 -6.99 6.25
CA ALA A 18 15.38 -6.84 5.54
C ALA A 18 14.17 -7.24 6.40
N ARG A 19 14.32 -8.26 7.26
CA ARG A 19 13.26 -8.69 8.19
C ARG A 19 13.02 -7.66 9.29
N GLU A 20 14.07 -7.07 9.84
CA GLU A 20 13.96 -6.02 10.85
C GLU A 20 13.35 -4.73 10.25
N PHE A 21 13.75 -4.35 9.03
CA PHE A 21 13.10 -3.26 8.31
C PHE A 21 11.62 -3.53 8.06
N ALA A 22 11.26 -4.72 7.59
CA ALA A 22 9.86 -5.10 7.39
C ALA A 22 9.05 -5.03 8.69
N ARG A 23 9.64 -5.44 9.82
CA ARG A 23 9.02 -5.36 11.15
C ARG A 23 8.80 -3.91 11.58
N GLN A 24 9.79 -3.04 11.37
CA GLN A 24 9.67 -1.60 11.65
C GLN A 24 8.66 -0.88 10.75
N LEU A 25 8.49 -1.30 9.48
CA LEU A 25 7.46 -0.77 8.59
C LEU A 25 6.05 -1.17 9.05
N GLN A 26 5.87 -2.38 9.57
CA GLN A 26 4.59 -2.82 10.14
C GLN A 26 4.23 -2.07 11.43
N ASP A 27 5.21 -1.82 12.30
CA ASP A 27 4.99 -1.11 13.56
C ASP A 27 4.71 0.40 13.35
N LYS A 28 5.07 0.97 12.19
CA LYS A 28 4.76 2.36 11.79
C LYS A 28 3.42 2.48 11.06
N GLY A 29 2.37 1.89 11.64
CA GLY A 29 1.00 1.90 11.11
C GLY A 29 0.43 3.29 10.75
N PHE A 30 0.96 4.37 11.34
CA PHE A 30 0.59 5.74 10.96
C PHE A 30 0.87 6.07 9.49
N LEU A 31 1.99 5.59 8.92
CA LEU A 31 2.34 5.86 7.52
C LEU A 31 1.45 5.08 6.55
N VAL A 32 1.18 3.80 6.85
CA VAL A 32 0.33 2.95 6.01
C VAL A 32 -1.12 3.42 6.05
N THR A 33 -1.66 3.75 7.22
CA THR A 33 -3.02 4.28 7.36
C THR A 33 -3.18 5.62 6.65
N SER A 34 -2.24 6.56 6.85
CA SER A 34 -2.28 7.86 6.17
C SER A 34 -2.21 7.72 4.65
N THR A 35 -1.41 6.78 4.14
CA THR A 35 -1.31 6.52 2.70
C THR A 35 -2.58 5.86 2.17
N ALA A 36 -3.20 4.95 2.93
CA ALA A 36 -4.46 4.32 2.56
C ALA A 36 -5.60 5.35 2.44
N ASP A 37 -5.68 6.30 3.37
CA ASP A 37 -6.69 7.37 3.34
C ASP A 37 -6.52 8.26 2.09
N VAL A 38 -5.28 8.62 1.75
CA VAL A 38 -4.97 9.39 0.53
C VAL A 38 -5.34 8.59 -0.73
N ILE A 39 -5.03 7.30 -0.79
CA ILE A 39 -5.38 6.46 -1.94
C ILE A 39 -6.89 6.37 -2.13
N ASN A 40 -7.65 6.24 -1.04
CA ASN A 40 -9.11 6.19 -1.09
C ASN A 40 -9.69 7.53 -1.55
N TRP A 41 -9.14 8.66 -1.08
CA TRP A 41 -9.50 9.99 -1.56
C TRP A 41 -9.24 10.17 -3.05
N VAL A 42 -8.09 9.70 -3.56
CA VAL A 42 -7.78 9.78 -5.00
C VAL A 42 -8.73 8.90 -5.83
N ARG A 43 -9.08 7.69 -5.37
CA ARG A 43 -10.00 6.80 -6.11
C ARG A 43 -11.40 7.37 -6.22
N THR A 44 -11.93 7.97 -5.16
CA THR A 44 -13.26 8.61 -5.20
C THR A 44 -13.23 9.93 -5.99
N GLY A 45 -12.11 10.65 -5.97
CA GLY A 45 -11.91 11.87 -6.76
C GLY A 45 -11.59 11.66 -8.24
N SER A 46 -11.27 10.44 -8.68
CA SER A 46 -10.85 10.13 -10.07
C SER A 46 -11.71 9.06 -10.75
N LEU A 47 -13.00 9.02 -10.42
CA LEU A 47 -13.95 8.11 -11.04
C LEU A 47 -14.06 8.39 -12.56
N HIS A 48 -13.49 7.49 -13.36
CA HIS A 48 -13.66 7.49 -14.81
C HIS A 48 -14.87 6.59 -15.14
N TRP A 49 -16.03 7.21 -15.28
CA TRP A 49 -17.29 6.51 -15.52
C TRP A 49 -17.27 5.80 -16.88
N MET A 50 -17.45 4.48 -16.89
CA MET A 50 -17.80 3.71 -18.09
C MET A 50 -19.32 3.52 -18.09
N THR A 51 -20.05 4.45 -18.70
CA THR A 51 -21.51 4.39 -18.75
C THR A 51 -21.98 3.35 -19.75
N PHE A 52 -22.54 2.24 -19.26
CA PHE A 52 -23.19 1.22 -20.11
C PHE A 52 -24.69 1.53 -20.24
N GLY A 53 -25.02 2.38 -21.21
CA GLY A 53 -26.35 2.95 -21.37
C GLY A 53 -27.36 2.07 -22.10
N LEU A 54 -27.82 0.98 -21.46
CA LEU A 54 -28.74 0.02 -22.09
C LEU A 54 -30.23 0.42 -22.08
N ALA A 55 -30.63 1.40 -21.27
CA ALA A 55 -32.03 1.79 -21.09
C ALA A 55 -32.16 3.30 -20.77
N CYS A 56 -33.35 3.75 -20.39
CA CYS A 56 -33.64 5.16 -20.09
C CYS A 56 -32.72 5.77 -19.02
N CYS A 57 -32.20 4.98 -18.07
CA CYS A 57 -31.24 5.44 -17.06
C CYS A 57 -29.93 5.98 -17.66
N ALA A 58 -29.65 5.67 -18.93
CA ALA A 58 -28.53 6.25 -19.66
C ALA A 58 -28.67 7.77 -19.83
N VAL A 59 -29.86 8.26 -20.18
CA VAL A 59 -30.12 9.70 -20.37
C VAL A 59 -30.05 10.45 -19.04
N GLU A 60 -30.59 9.84 -17.97
CA GLU A 60 -30.52 10.41 -16.62
C GLU A 60 -29.07 10.49 -16.12
N MET A 61 -28.22 9.50 -16.45
CA MET A 61 -26.78 9.54 -16.13
C MET A 61 -25.99 10.52 -17.01
N ILE A 62 -26.39 10.75 -18.26
CA ILE A 62 -25.75 11.75 -19.14
C ILE A 62 -26.00 13.17 -18.62
N HIS A 63 -27.23 13.48 -18.16
CA HIS A 63 -27.56 14.81 -17.62
C HIS A 63 -26.95 15.10 -16.25
N THR A 64 -26.55 14.08 -15.49
CA THR A 64 -25.97 14.24 -14.15
C THR A 64 -24.45 14.23 -14.15
N SER A 65 -23.81 13.69 -15.20
CA SER A 65 -22.36 13.48 -15.29
C SER A 65 -21.69 14.14 -16.51
N MET A 66 -22.43 14.92 -17.33
CA MET A 66 -21.87 15.87 -18.30
C MET A 66 -22.28 17.30 -17.96
#